data_AF-A0A0D2XW04-F1
#
_entry.id   AF-A0A0D2XW04-F1
#
_cell.length_a   1.000
_cell.length_b   1.000
_cell.length_c   1.000
_cell.angle_alpha   90.00
_cell.angle_beta   90.00
_cell.angle_gamma   90.00
#
_symmetry.space_group_name_H-M   'P 1'
#
loop_
_entity.id
_entity.type
_entity.pdbx_description
1 polymer ?
#
loop_
_entity_poly.entity_id
_entity_poly.type
_entity_poly.pdbx_seq_one_letter_code
_entity_poly.pdbx_strand_id
1 'polypeptide(L)'
;LEKKLNRVVKPKRFSKTDLARWRQIFELYLDAEIFFATHEQDHGERSSQVALRQLQWFQDQVAKQNLVKDFKLPESKAAFTRFINLNASLLKNMQFQELNKTAVAKILKTLGVARKFPTVVHSDKLLAGTIARDVCSQMSQELVSKVPQLNDYLCPVCFSVAYLPVRLDCQHVFCIRCVIKIQRRKEKHCPLCRADVVLKASAMNLDYELQKYMKKYFAKEVKEKARANEIERGIEDYGPGYVHQECCIM
;
A
#
# COMPACT_ATOMS: atom_id res chain seq x y z
N LEU A 1 14.96 -11.20 3.37
CA LEU A 1 13.53 -11.23 3.79
C LEU A 1 12.63 -11.47 2.58
N GLU A 2 12.86 -10.72 1.51
CA GLU A 2 12.27 -10.83 0.18
C GLU A 2 11.98 -12.28 -0.32
N LYS A 3 13.00 -13.15 -0.42
CA LYS A 3 12.82 -14.55 -0.89
C LYS A 3 11.78 -15.35 -0.09
N LYS A 4 11.63 -15.09 1.22
CA LYS A 4 10.63 -15.76 2.08
C LYS A 4 9.24 -15.16 1.87
N LEU A 5 9.16 -13.83 1.73
CA LEU A 5 7.92 -13.11 1.46
C LEU A 5 7.30 -13.55 0.11
N ASN A 6 8.10 -13.62 -0.96
CA ASN A 6 7.64 -14.07 -2.27
C ASN A 6 7.02 -15.49 -2.26
N ARG A 7 7.47 -16.36 -1.33
CA ARG A 7 6.92 -17.71 -1.20
C ARG A 7 5.55 -17.74 -0.54
N VAL A 8 5.30 -16.86 0.45
CA VAL A 8 4.06 -16.86 1.26
C VAL A 8 2.96 -15.97 0.69
N VAL A 9 3.34 -14.98 -0.14
CA VAL A 9 2.45 -13.97 -0.74
C VAL A 9 1.93 -14.39 -2.12
N LYS A 10 2.59 -15.33 -2.82
CA LYS A 10 2.18 -15.75 -4.18
C LYS A 10 0.97 -16.70 -4.13
N PRO A 11 -0.20 -16.33 -4.70
CA PRO A 11 -1.35 -17.23 -4.80
C PRO A 11 -1.01 -18.47 -5.62
N LYS A 12 -1.22 -19.65 -5.03
CA LYS A 12 -1.16 -20.94 -5.72
C LYS A 12 -2.54 -21.60 -5.61
N ARG A 13 -3.00 -22.19 -6.71
CA ARG A 13 -4.37 -22.70 -6.91
C ARG A 13 -4.86 -23.69 -5.84
N PHE A 14 -3.93 -24.38 -5.14
CA PHE A 14 -4.21 -25.41 -4.14
C PHE A 14 -3.42 -25.24 -2.83
N SER A 15 -2.76 -24.10 -2.60
CA SER A 15 -1.92 -23.92 -1.41
C SER A 15 -2.47 -22.84 -0.50
N LYS A 16 -2.32 -23.06 0.82
CA LYS A 16 -2.58 -22.02 1.82
C LYS A 16 -1.66 -20.84 1.55
N THR A 17 -2.21 -19.63 1.58
CA THR A 17 -1.44 -18.39 1.47
C THR A 17 -1.85 -17.43 2.56
N ASP A 18 -0.92 -16.58 2.98
CA ASP A 18 -1.14 -15.52 3.97
C ASP A 18 -1.17 -14.13 3.31
N LEU A 19 -1.33 -14.06 1.98
CA LEU A 19 -1.31 -12.83 1.19
C LEU A 19 -2.24 -11.75 1.75
N ALA A 20 -3.50 -12.09 2.04
CA ALA A 20 -4.47 -11.11 2.56
C ALA A 20 -4.04 -10.53 3.92
N ARG A 21 -3.45 -11.35 4.79
CA ARG A 21 -2.91 -10.89 6.08
C ARG A 21 -1.68 -10.01 5.88
N TRP A 22 -0.78 -10.40 4.98
CA TRP A 22 0.39 -9.60 4.64
C TRP A 22 0.02 -8.23 4.06
N ARG A 23 -1.03 -8.14 3.24
CA ARG A 23 -1.56 -6.85 2.78
C ARG A 23 -1.99 -5.98 3.94
N GLN A 24 -2.87 -6.48 4.81
CA GLN A 24 -3.35 -5.73 5.97
C GLN A 24 -2.19 -5.28 6.88
N ILE A 25 -1.18 -6.13 7.08
CA ILE A 25 0.01 -5.76 7.83
C ILE A 25 0.76 -4.61 7.13
N PHE A 26 0.94 -4.66 5.82
CA PHE A 26 1.65 -3.59 5.10
C PHE A 26 0.84 -2.31 4.97
N GLU A 27 -0.49 -2.38 4.85
CA GLU A 27 -1.38 -1.21 4.92
C GLU A 27 -1.23 -0.52 6.28
N LEU A 28 -1.37 -1.27 7.39
CA LEU A 28 -1.13 -0.73 8.74
C LEU A 28 0.28 -0.16 8.93
N TYR A 29 1.28 -0.77 8.30
CA TYR A 29 2.66 -0.28 8.38
C TYR A 29 2.86 1.04 7.64
N LEU A 30 2.24 1.18 6.46
CA LEU A 30 2.26 2.44 5.70
C LEU A 30 1.51 3.54 6.46
N ASP A 31 0.32 3.22 6.99
CA ASP A 31 -0.49 4.16 7.78
C ASP A 31 0.19 4.60 9.07
N ALA A 32 1.02 3.74 9.68
CA ALA A 32 1.78 4.08 10.88
C ALA A 32 2.83 5.16 10.63
N GLU A 33 3.31 5.32 9.39
CA GLU A 33 4.29 6.35 9.01
C GLU A 33 5.51 6.39 9.94
N ILE A 34 6.02 5.21 10.37
CA ILE A 34 6.83 5.08 11.59
C ILE A 34 8.01 6.07 11.65
N PHE A 35 8.77 6.19 10.55
CA PHE A 35 10.00 6.99 10.53
C PHE A 35 9.83 8.35 9.83
N PHE A 36 8.83 8.51 8.97
CA PHE A 36 8.63 9.71 8.17
C PHE A 36 7.14 10.06 8.11
N ALA A 37 6.80 11.32 8.39
CA ALA A 37 5.45 11.82 8.18
C ALA A 37 5.30 12.33 6.74
N THR A 38 4.13 12.09 6.14
CA THR A 38 3.82 12.59 4.79
C THR A 38 2.79 13.73 4.79
N HIS A 39 2.30 14.17 5.95
CA HIS A 39 1.35 15.26 6.03
C HIS A 39 2.00 16.63 5.80
N GLU A 40 1.24 17.56 5.23
CA GLU A 40 1.73 18.87 4.80
C GLU A 40 2.31 19.72 5.95
N GLN A 41 1.80 19.55 7.17
CA GLN A 41 2.21 20.35 8.33
C GLN A 41 3.46 19.85 9.05
N ASP A 42 3.75 18.54 9.01
CA ASP A 42 4.84 17.89 9.75
C ASP A 42 5.72 16.99 8.87
N HIS A 43 5.69 17.21 7.55
CA HIS A 43 6.46 16.46 6.58
C HIS A 43 7.94 16.39 6.94
N GLY A 44 8.47 15.18 7.03
CA GLY A 44 9.89 14.95 7.26
C GLY A 44 10.19 13.77 8.18
N GLU A 45 11.44 13.70 8.61
CA GLU A 45 11.93 12.67 9.53
C GLU A 45 11.33 12.90 10.93
N ARG A 46 10.78 11.83 11.51
CA ARG A 46 10.26 11.87 12.88
C ARG A 46 11.40 11.85 13.89
N SER A 47 11.13 12.21 15.14
CA SER A 47 12.09 11.96 16.22
C SER A 47 12.01 10.51 16.68
N SER A 48 13.07 10.01 17.33
CA SER A 48 13.13 8.62 17.78
C SER A 48 12.00 8.29 18.77
N GLN A 49 11.56 9.27 19.56
CA GLN A 49 10.43 9.13 20.48
C GLN A 49 9.09 8.98 19.77
N VAL A 50 8.87 9.71 18.67
CA VAL A 50 7.64 9.58 17.86
C VAL A 50 7.68 8.24 17.12
N ALA A 51 8.81 7.89 16.51
CA ALA A 51 8.98 6.63 15.79
C ALA A 51 8.76 5.40 16.70
N LEU A 52 9.22 5.45 17.95
CA LEU A 52 8.93 4.42 18.96
C LEU A 52 7.42 4.26 19.18
N ARG A 53 6.70 5.37 19.39
CA ARG A 53 5.24 5.34 19.61
C ARG A 53 4.50 4.78 18.41
N GLN A 54 4.90 5.14 17.19
CA GLN A 54 4.27 4.63 15.98
C GLN A 54 4.57 3.16 15.72
N LEU A 55 5.78 2.69 16.03
CA LEU A 55 6.12 1.27 15.95
C LEU A 55 5.37 0.44 17.00
N GLN A 56 5.10 1.01 18.19
CA GLN A 56 4.24 0.38 19.19
C GLN A 56 2.80 0.31 18.69
N TRP A 57 2.24 1.44 18.24
CA TRP A 57 0.90 1.49 17.67
C TRP A 57 0.70 0.46 16.55
N PHE A 58 1.65 0.36 15.63
CA PHE A 58 1.62 -0.63 14.55
C PHE A 58 1.55 -2.06 15.08
N GLN A 59 2.41 -2.42 16.04
CA GLN A 59 2.41 -3.76 16.65
C GLN A 59 1.10 -4.05 17.38
N ASP A 60 0.54 -3.05 18.07
CA ASP A 60 -0.74 -3.17 18.77
C ASP A 60 -1.90 -3.39 17.80
N GLN A 61 -1.94 -2.68 16.67
CA GLN A 61 -2.96 -2.91 15.63
C GLN A 61 -2.85 -4.31 15.01
N VAL A 62 -1.64 -4.76 14.73
CA VAL A 62 -1.39 -6.11 14.19
C VAL A 62 -1.84 -7.19 15.19
N ALA A 63 -1.59 -6.99 16.48
CA ALA A 63 -2.02 -7.90 17.54
C ALA A 63 -3.55 -7.89 17.73
N LYS A 64 -4.16 -6.70 17.78
CA LYS A 64 -5.61 -6.51 17.93
C LYS A 64 -6.41 -7.22 16.84
N GLN A 65 -5.88 -7.24 15.61
CA GLN A 65 -6.51 -7.91 14.47
C GLN A 65 -6.11 -9.40 14.33
N ASN A 66 -5.34 -9.96 15.27
CA ASN A 66 -4.83 -11.34 15.25
C ASN A 66 -4.08 -11.73 13.97
N LEU A 67 -3.52 -10.77 13.22
CA LEU A 67 -2.98 -11.01 11.87
C LEU A 67 -1.83 -12.01 11.88
N VAL A 68 -0.95 -11.93 12.89
CA VAL A 68 0.23 -12.81 13.00
C VAL A 68 -0.11 -14.14 13.66
N LYS A 69 -1.04 -14.12 14.63
CA LYS A 69 -1.50 -15.31 15.34
C LYS A 69 -2.13 -16.31 14.37
N ASP A 70 -2.91 -15.78 13.43
CA ASP A 70 -3.67 -16.56 12.46
C ASP A 70 -2.92 -16.86 11.16
N PHE A 71 -1.61 -16.59 11.09
CA PHE A 71 -0.81 -17.02 9.95
C PHE A 71 -0.87 -18.54 9.77
N LYS A 72 -1.14 -18.96 8.54
CA LYS A 72 -1.24 -20.36 8.14
C LYS A 72 0.13 -20.99 7.91
N LEU A 73 1.12 -20.19 7.50
CA LEU A 73 2.46 -20.66 7.15
C LEU A 73 3.48 -20.27 8.24
N PRO A 74 4.32 -21.20 8.73
CA PRO A 74 5.38 -20.87 9.69
C PRO A 74 6.41 -19.90 9.11
N GLU A 75 6.63 -19.92 7.80
CA GLU A 75 7.49 -18.96 7.10
C GLU A 75 6.97 -17.54 7.20
N SER A 76 5.65 -17.33 7.25
CA SER A 76 5.03 -16.01 7.45
C SER A 76 5.38 -15.47 8.85
N LYS A 77 5.27 -16.31 9.89
CA LYS A 77 5.67 -15.93 11.26
C LYS A 77 7.16 -15.55 11.31
N ALA A 78 8.02 -16.38 10.73
CA ALA A 78 9.46 -16.11 10.69
C ALA A 78 9.81 -14.84 9.89
N ALA A 79 9.09 -14.57 8.80
CA ALA A 79 9.26 -13.34 8.02
C ALA A 79 8.80 -12.10 8.80
N PHE A 80 7.66 -12.18 9.50
CA PHE A 80 7.17 -11.09 10.33
C PHE A 80 8.09 -10.77 11.50
N THR A 81 8.60 -11.78 12.22
CA THR A 81 9.60 -11.55 13.28
C THR A 81 10.84 -10.83 12.75
N ARG A 82 11.33 -11.22 11.57
CA ARG A 82 12.46 -10.53 10.93
C ARG A 82 12.11 -9.09 10.56
N PHE A 83 10.90 -8.84 10.08
CA PHE A 83 10.42 -7.50 9.74
C PHE A 83 10.39 -6.59 10.98
N ILE A 84 9.85 -7.06 12.11
CA ILE A 84 9.86 -6.30 13.37
C ILE A 84 11.28 -6.04 13.87
N ASN A 85 12.16 -7.04 13.81
CA ASN A 85 13.56 -6.89 14.24
C ASN A 85 14.33 -5.86 13.40
N LEU A 86 14.04 -5.76 12.10
CA LEU A 86 14.61 -4.73 11.24
C LEU A 86 14.15 -3.34 11.67
N ASN A 87 12.85 -3.15 11.88
CA ASN A 87 12.30 -1.88 12.38
C ASN A 87 12.87 -1.49 13.75
N ALA A 88 13.00 -2.44 14.67
CA ALA A 88 13.61 -2.20 15.98
C ALA A 88 15.10 -1.82 15.86
N SER A 89 15.83 -2.42 14.93
CA SER A 89 17.24 -2.07 14.67
C SER A 89 17.37 -0.66 14.10
N LEU A 90 16.45 -0.25 13.21
CA LEU A 90 16.40 1.11 12.67
C LEU A 90 16.11 2.14 13.75
N LEU A 91 15.11 1.86 14.60
CA LEU A 91 14.79 2.73 15.73
C LEU A 91 15.98 2.91 16.69
N LYS A 92 16.70 1.82 16.99
CA LYS A 92 17.92 1.90 17.82
C LYS A 92 19.02 2.73 17.16
N ASN A 93 19.21 2.58 15.85
CA ASN A 93 20.20 3.35 15.10
C ASN A 93 19.87 4.85 15.15
N MET A 94 18.61 5.19 14.96
CA MET A 94 18.09 6.56 15.05
C MET A 94 18.28 7.15 16.46
N GLN A 95 17.96 6.41 17.52
CA GLN A 95 18.22 6.83 18.91
C GLN A 95 19.72 7.07 19.15
N PHE A 96 20.57 6.18 18.67
CA PHE A 96 22.03 6.31 18.80
C PHE A 96 22.54 7.56 18.08
N GLN A 97 21.99 7.88 16.91
CA GLN A 97 22.36 9.08 16.16
C GLN A 97 21.94 10.38 16.88
N GLU A 98 20.74 10.43 17.46
CA GLU A 98 20.30 11.58 18.27
C GLU A 98 21.21 11.81 19.49
N LEU A 99 21.60 10.72 20.17
CA LEU A 99 22.54 10.76 21.29
C LEU A 99 23.92 11.25 20.83
N ASN A 100 24.44 10.72 19.73
CA ASN A 100 25.73 11.12 19.18
C ASN A 100 25.74 12.59 18.76
N LYS A 101 24.66 13.07 18.13
CA LYS A 101 24.53 14.49 17.76
C LYS A 101 24.61 15.38 19.01
N THR A 102 23.91 15.00 20.07
CA THR A 102 23.93 15.74 21.33
C THR A 102 25.32 15.70 21.97
N ALA A 103 25.98 14.54 21.97
CA ALA A 103 27.33 14.38 22.51
C ALA A 103 28.36 15.22 21.76
N VAL A 104 28.37 15.16 20.42
CA VAL A 104 29.26 15.95 19.56
C VAL A 104 29.03 17.45 19.77
N ALA A 105 27.77 17.89 19.81
CA ALA A 105 27.46 19.30 20.08
C ALA A 105 27.97 19.75 21.47
N LYS A 106 27.85 18.90 22.50
CA LYS A 106 28.42 19.17 23.83
C LYS A 106 29.95 19.24 23.79
N ILE A 107 30.62 18.30 23.13
CA ILE A 107 32.08 18.28 22.98
C ILE A 107 32.58 19.55 22.28
N LEU A 108 31.97 19.93 21.15
CA LEU A 108 32.36 21.13 20.40
C LEU A 108 32.17 22.42 21.21
N LYS A 109 31.11 22.48 22.04
CA LYS A 109 30.90 23.60 22.98
C LYS A 109 31.96 23.63 24.07
N THR A 110 32.28 22.50 24.69
CA THR A 110 33.32 22.41 25.74
C THR A 110 34.71 22.77 25.20
N LEU A 111 35.03 22.38 23.97
CA LEU A 111 36.30 22.71 23.32
C LEU A 111 36.36 24.16 22.79
N GLY A 112 35.28 24.94 22.90
CA GLY A 112 35.21 26.33 22.39
C GLY A 112 35.27 26.47 20.86
N VAL A 113 35.34 25.36 20.12
CA VAL A 113 35.47 25.34 18.66
C VAL A 113 34.13 25.25 17.93
N ALA A 114 33.00 25.24 18.64
CA ALA A 114 31.65 25.17 18.04
C ALA A 114 31.43 26.17 16.89
N ARG A 115 31.99 27.39 16.99
CA ARG A 115 31.90 28.43 15.95
C ARG A 115 32.65 28.08 14.66
N LYS A 116 33.65 27.18 14.72
CA LYS A 116 34.42 26.70 13.55
C LYS A 116 33.75 25.53 12.83
N PHE A 117 32.78 24.88 13.47
CA PHE A 117 32.05 23.74 12.91
C PHE A 117 30.53 23.96 12.91
N PRO A 118 30.02 25.08 12.35
CA PRO A 118 28.59 25.40 12.38
C PRO A 118 27.76 24.32 11.69
N THR A 119 28.26 23.70 10.63
CA THR A 119 27.59 22.61 9.91
C THR A 119 27.40 21.37 10.78
N VAL A 120 28.36 21.02 11.65
CA VAL A 120 28.23 19.85 12.54
C VAL A 120 27.28 20.12 13.71
N VAL A 121 27.20 21.38 14.15
CA VAL A 121 26.31 21.81 15.24
C VAL A 121 24.87 22.01 14.76
N HIS A 122 24.68 22.43 13.50
CA HIS A 122 23.37 22.86 12.97
C HIS A 122 22.78 21.98 11.86
N SER A 123 23.54 21.06 11.25
CA SER A 123 22.97 20.17 10.24
C SER A 123 22.35 18.91 10.87
N ASP A 124 21.04 18.75 10.69
CA ASP A 124 20.32 17.49 10.91
C ASP A 124 20.75 16.39 9.93
N LYS A 125 21.48 16.78 8.87
CA LYS A 125 21.80 15.93 7.71
C LYS A 125 23.07 15.11 7.85
N LEU A 126 23.86 15.27 8.91
CA LEU A 126 25.23 14.75 8.90
C LEU A 126 25.33 13.23 9.00
N LEU A 127 24.38 12.52 9.66
CA LEU A 127 24.51 11.07 9.87
C LEU A 127 23.19 10.29 9.91
N ALA A 128 22.06 10.92 10.26
CA ALA A 128 20.80 10.22 10.56
C ALA A 128 19.84 10.09 9.37
N GLY A 129 19.52 11.23 8.76
CA GLY A 129 18.46 11.30 7.77
C GLY A 129 18.76 10.67 6.42
N THR A 130 20.00 10.24 6.13
CA THR A 130 20.34 9.49 4.91
C THR A 130 20.19 7.98 5.12
N ILE A 131 20.80 7.40 6.15
CA ILE A 131 20.74 5.95 6.38
C ILE A 131 19.31 5.49 6.71
N ALA A 132 18.60 6.19 7.61
CA ALA A 132 17.23 5.81 7.96
C ALA A 132 16.29 5.92 6.75
N ARG A 133 16.49 6.95 5.92
CA ARG A 133 15.73 7.17 4.68
C ARG A 133 16.07 6.14 3.61
N ASP A 134 17.34 5.83 3.43
CA ASP A 134 17.79 4.85 2.45
C ASP A 134 17.30 3.45 2.83
N VAL A 135 17.35 3.09 4.12
CA VAL A 135 16.81 1.80 4.57
C VAL A 135 15.28 1.78 4.50
N CYS A 136 14.57 2.85 4.83
CA CYS A 136 13.11 2.89 4.67
C CYS A 136 12.71 2.84 3.19
N SER A 137 13.40 3.59 2.33
CA SER A 137 13.22 3.55 0.88
C SER A 137 13.47 2.14 0.34
N GLN A 138 14.57 1.51 0.76
CA GLN A 138 14.91 0.15 0.36
C GLN A 138 13.91 -0.88 0.91
N MET A 139 13.40 -0.71 2.14
CA MET A 139 12.35 -1.57 2.69
C MET A 139 11.03 -1.42 1.94
N SER A 140 10.62 -0.20 1.60
CA SER A 140 9.45 0.07 0.77
C SER A 140 9.61 -0.53 -0.64
N GLN A 141 10.77 -0.36 -1.27
CA GLN A 141 11.07 -0.93 -2.58
C GLN A 141 11.14 -2.45 -2.58
N GLU A 142 11.72 -3.08 -1.56
CA GLU A 142 11.98 -4.54 -1.57
C GLU A 142 10.85 -5.37 -0.97
N LEU A 143 10.04 -4.81 -0.06
CA LEU A 143 9.04 -5.57 0.69
C LEU A 143 7.61 -5.15 0.36
N VAL A 144 7.33 -3.85 0.37
CA VAL A 144 5.98 -3.34 0.12
C VAL A 144 5.60 -3.53 -1.36
N SER A 145 6.52 -3.22 -2.29
CA SER A 145 6.27 -3.38 -3.74
C SER A 145 5.94 -4.83 -4.16
N LYS A 146 6.40 -5.82 -3.41
CA LYS A 146 6.18 -7.25 -3.72
C LYS A 146 4.80 -7.74 -3.31
N VAL A 147 4.12 -7.00 -2.42
CA VAL A 147 2.76 -7.29 -2.00
C VAL A 147 1.83 -6.30 -2.71
N PRO A 148 1.07 -6.75 -3.73
CA PRO A 148 0.19 -5.86 -4.48
C PRO A 148 -0.85 -5.25 -3.55
N GLN A 149 -0.90 -3.93 -3.45
CA GLN A 149 -1.87 -3.19 -2.66
C GLN A 149 -3.13 -2.96 -3.47
N LEU A 150 -4.31 -2.98 -2.84
CA LEU A 150 -5.57 -2.83 -3.56
C LEU A 150 -5.71 -1.45 -4.22
N ASN A 151 -5.21 -0.40 -3.55
CA ASN A 151 -5.30 0.99 -3.97
C ASN A 151 -4.74 1.25 -5.38
N ASP A 152 -3.71 0.49 -5.78
CA ASP A 152 -3.09 0.60 -7.10
C ASP A 152 -3.99 0.09 -8.25
N TYR A 153 -5.08 -0.61 -7.92
CA TYR A 153 -5.97 -1.29 -8.88
C TYR A 153 -7.42 -0.82 -8.78
N LEU A 154 -7.66 0.31 -8.12
CA LEU A 154 -8.99 0.91 -8.01
C LEU A 154 -9.38 1.64 -9.29
N CYS A 155 -10.66 1.52 -9.66
CA CYS A 155 -11.27 2.34 -10.69
C CYS A 155 -11.51 3.75 -10.12
N PRO A 156 -10.97 4.83 -10.74
CA PRO A 156 -11.14 6.20 -10.24
C PRO A 156 -12.59 6.70 -10.24
N VAL A 157 -13.48 6.04 -10.98
CA VAL A 157 -14.90 6.45 -11.11
C VAL A 157 -15.76 5.87 -9.99
N CYS A 158 -15.49 4.64 -9.55
CA CYS A 158 -16.32 3.96 -8.55
C CYS A 158 -15.57 3.57 -7.27
N PHE A 159 -14.28 3.90 -7.17
CA PHE A 159 -13.42 3.65 -6.02
C PHE A 159 -13.41 2.19 -5.53
N SER A 160 -13.66 1.27 -6.45
CA SER A 160 -13.62 -0.17 -6.23
C SER A 160 -12.67 -0.82 -7.24
N VAL A 161 -12.24 -2.06 -6.98
CA VAL A 161 -11.34 -2.80 -7.88
C VAL A 161 -11.82 -2.72 -9.33
N ALA A 162 -10.91 -2.46 -10.26
CA ALA A 162 -11.22 -2.26 -11.68
C ALA A 162 -11.75 -3.55 -12.34
N TYR A 163 -13.03 -3.86 -12.15
CA TYR A 163 -13.66 -5.08 -12.64
C TYR A 163 -13.86 -5.03 -14.16
N LEU A 164 -13.35 -6.05 -14.86
CA LEU A 164 -13.23 -6.09 -16.32
C LEU A 164 -12.59 -4.78 -16.82
N PRO A 165 -11.29 -4.59 -16.51
CA PRO A 165 -10.61 -3.32 -16.74
C PRO A 165 -10.59 -2.99 -18.23
N VAL A 166 -10.96 -1.75 -18.55
CA VAL A 166 -10.84 -1.17 -19.88
C VAL A 166 -9.70 -0.17 -19.84
N ARG A 167 -8.67 -0.39 -20.66
CA ARG A 167 -7.55 0.52 -20.85
C ARG A 167 -7.82 1.39 -22.06
N LEU A 168 -8.11 2.67 -21.80
CA LEU A 168 -8.33 3.64 -22.87
C LEU A 168 -7.02 3.90 -23.63
N ASP A 169 -7.10 4.49 -24.82
CA ASP A 169 -5.91 4.80 -25.64
C ASP A 169 -4.92 5.74 -24.91
N CYS A 170 -5.43 6.57 -23.99
CA CYS A 170 -4.63 7.39 -23.09
C CYS A 170 -4.02 6.63 -21.89
N GLN A 171 -4.05 5.30 -21.91
CA GLN A 171 -3.50 4.36 -20.90
C GLN A 171 -4.17 4.32 -19.53
N HIS A 172 -5.17 5.17 -19.28
CA HIS A 172 -5.96 5.13 -18.04
C HIS A 172 -6.94 3.96 -18.01
N VAL A 173 -7.10 3.35 -16.83
CA VAL A 173 -7.87 2.12 -16.63
C VAL A 173 -9.13 2.39 -15.80
N PHE A 174 -10.26 1.83 -16.24
CA PHE A 174 -11.56 1.94 -15.57
C PHE A 174 -12.30 0.59 -15.60
N CYS A 175 -13.36 0.43 -14.81
CA CYS A 175 -14.27 -0.72 -14.97
C CYS A 175 -15.02 -0.62 -16.31
N ILE A 176 -15.32 -1.76 -16.95
CA ILE A 176 -16.17 -1.80 -18.16
C ILE A 176 -17.51 -1.06 -17.97
N ARG A 177 -18.20 -1.29 -16.84
CA ARG A 177 -19.49 -0.63 -16.54
C ARG A 177 -19.34 0.88 -16.37
N CYS A 178 -18.22 1.34 -15.79
CA CYS A 178 -17.95 2.77 -15.64
C CYS A 178 -17.78 3.42 -17.02
N VAL A 179 -17.02 2.81 -17.92
CA VAL A 179 -16.85 3.30 -19.30
C VAL A 179 -18.20 3.32 -20.03
N ILE A 180 -18.99 2.24 -19.97
CA ILE A 180 -20.32 2.18 -20.60
C ILE A 180 -21.23 3.29 -20.08
N LYS A 181 -21.23 3.58 -18.78
CA LYS A 181 -22.04 4.66 -18.20
C LYS A 181 -21.62 6.04 -18.71
N ILE A 182 -20.32 6.29 -18.86
CA ILE A 182 -19.80 7.55 -19.43
C ILE A 182 -20.18 7.65 -20.92
N GLN A 183 -20.03 6.57 -21.68
CA GLN A 183 -20.43 6.50 -23.10
C GLN A 183 -21.94 6.75 -23.29
N ARG A 184 -22.80 6.17 -22.44
CA ARG A 184 -24.26 6.40 -22.46
C ARG A 184 -24.63 7.86 -22.21
N ARG A 185 -23.83 8.59 -21.42
CA ARG A 185 -23.98 10.05 -21.20
C ARG A 185 -23.43 10.90 -22.35
N LYS A 186 -22.88 10.28 -23.40
CA LYS A 186 -22.21 10.94 -24.53
C LYS A 186 -20.99 11.78 -24.10
N GLU A 187 -20.40 11.45 -22.96
CA GLU A 187 -19.16 12.07 -22.50
C GLU A 187 -17.96 11.41 -23.16
N LYS A 188 -17.08 12.21 -23.78
CA LYS A 188 -15.97 11.73 -24.60
C LYS A 188 -14.60 11.80 -23.94
N HIS A 189 -14.49 12.58 -22.88
CA HIS A 189 -13.24 12.87 -22.21
C HIS A 189 -12.91 11.85 -21.11
N CYS A 190 -11.65 11.43 -21.04
CA CYS A 190 -11.14 10.62 -19.94
C CYS A 190 -11.30 11.37 -18.59
N PRO A 191 -11.86 10.74 -17.53
CA PRO A 191 -12.00 11.39 -16.22
C PRO A 191 -10.68 11.85 -15.57
N LEU A 192 -9.54 11.25 -15.96
CA LEU A 192 -8.23 11.56 -15.38
C LEU A 192 -7.47 12.63 -16.17
N CYS A 193 -7.30 12.45 -17.48
CA CYS A 193 -6.48 13.35 -18.30
C CYS A 193 -7.26 14.18 -19.32
N ARG A 194 -8.59 14.04 -19.37
CA ARG A 194 -9.47 14.75 -20.31
C ARG A 194 -9.22 14.47 -21.80
N ALA A 195 -8.44 13.45 -22.15
CA ALA A 195 -8.25 13.03 -23.55
C ALA A 195 -9.56 12.53 -24.19
N ASP A 196 -9.77 12.81 -25.48
CA ASP A 196 -10.96 12.40 -26.26
C ASP A 196 -10.83 10.96 -26.77
N VAL A 197 -11.03 10.01 -25.85
CA VAL A 197 -10.81 8.57 -26.05
C VAL A 197 -11.96 7.68 -25.59
N VAL A 198 -12.91 8.20 -24.78
CA VAL A 198 -13.93 7.35 -24.15
C VAL A 198 -14.93 6.79 -25.15
N LEU A 199 -15.39 7.60 -26.11
CA LEU A 199 -16.35 7.13 -27.13
C LEU A 199 -15.73 6.17 -28.15
N LYS A 200 -14.40 6.15 -28.27
CA LYS A 200 -13.66 5.24 -29.17
C LYS A 200 -13.43 3.87 -28.53
N ALA A 201 -13.53 3.77 -27.20
CA ALA A 201 -13.26 2.54 -26.47
C ALA A 201 -14.27 1.44 -26.85
N SER A 202 -13.74 0.27 -27.19
CA SER A 202 -14.50 -0.91 -27.59
C SER A 202 -14.07 -2.15 -26.79
N ALA A 203 -14.60 -3.33 -27.12
CA ALA A 203 -14.17 -4.59 -26.52
C ALA A 203 -12.66 -4.85 -26.69
N MET A 204 -12.01 -4.26 -27.70
CA MET A 204 -10.57 -4.39 -27.93
C MET A 204 -9.71 -3.72 -26.84
N ASN A 205 -10.30 -2.78 -26.09
CA ASN A 205 -9.63 -2.07 -25.00
C ASN A 205 -9.66 -2.85 -23.66
N LEU A 206 -10.22 -4.07 -23.64
CA LEU A 206 -10.24 -4.91 -22.44
C LEU A 206 -8.83 -5.40 -22.09
N ASP A 207 -8.41 -5.10 -20.87
CA ASP A 207 -7.11 -5.52 -20.34
C ASP A 207 -7.23 -6.90 -19.66
N TYR A 208 -7.16 -7.94 -20.47
CA TYR A 208 -7.26 -9.33 -20.00
C TYR A 208 -6.12 -9.74 -19.07
N GLU A 209 -4.93 -9.16 -19.23
CA GLU A 209 -3.79 -9.45 -18.36
C GLU A 209 -4.03 -8.91 -16.96
N LEU A 210 -4.44 -7.65 -16.86
CA LEU A 210 -4.81 -7.02 -15.60
C LEU A 210 -6.02 -7.71 -14.98
N GLN A 211 -7.01 -8.10 -15.78
CA GLN A 211 -8.15 -8.90 -15.30
C GLN A 211 -7.69 -10.21 -14.65
N LYS A 212 -6.80 -10.97 -15.31
CA LYS A 212 -6.27 -12.23 -14.80
C LYS A 212 -5.44 -12.01 -13.54
N TYR A 213 -4.66 -10.93 -13.51
CA TYR A 213 -3.91 -10.51 -12.34
C TYR A 213 -4.84 -10.22 -11.15
N MET A 214 -5.87 -9.40 -11.35
CA MET A 214 -6.83 -9.05 -10.30
C MET A 214 -7.60 -10.27 -9.80
N LYS A 215 -8.05 -11.16 -10.68
CA LYS A 215 -8.67 -12.43 -10.27
C LYS A 215 -7.75 -13.30 -9.42
N LYS A 216 -6.45 -13.26 -9.68
CA LYS A 216 -5.45 -14.07 -8.97
C LYS A 216 -5.10 -13.47 -7.61
N TYR A 217 -4.86 -12.17 -7.55
CA TYR A 217 -4.34 -11.50 -6.37
C TYR A 217 -5.45 -10.90 -5.50
N PHE A 218 -6.56 -10.46 -6.07
CA PHE A 218 -7.66 -9.76 -5.38
C PHE A 218 -9.00 -10.48 -5.60
N ALA A 219 -8.99 -11.81 -5.43
CA ALA A 219 -10.14 -12.66 -5.76
C ALA A 219 -11.41 -12.30 -4.96
N LYS A 220 -11.24 -11.92 -3.68
CA LYS A 220 -12.35 -11.55 -2.80
C LYS A 220 -13.01 -10.26 -3.30
N GLU A 221 -12.21 -9.24 -3.51
CA GLU A 221 -12.61 -7.90 -3.94
C GLU A 221 -13.24 -7.96 -5.33
N VAL A 222 -12.68 -8.77 -6.24
CA VAL A 222 -13.25 -9.02 -7.57
C VAL A 222 -14.60 -9.71 -7.49
N LYS A 223 -14.78 -10.69 -6.58
CA LYS A 223 -16.06 -11.37 -6.36
C LYS A 223 -17.12 -10.42 -5.79
N GLU A 224 -16.75 -9.59 -4.82
CA GLU A 224 -17.62 -8.57 -4.24
C GLU A 224 -18.06 -7.55 -5.30
N LYS A 225 -17.12 -7.08 -6.13
CA LYS A 225 -17.42 -6.16 -7.22
C LYS A 225 -18.27 -6.80 -8.32
N ALA A 226 -18.05 -8.08 -8.64
CA ALA A 226 -18.90 -8.82 -9.58
C ALA A 226 -20.35 -8.86 -9.09
N ARG A 227 -20.55 -9.26 -7.83
CA ARG A 227 -21.87 -9.29 -7.18
C ARG A 227 -22.53 -7.92 -7.18
N ALA A 228 -21.80 -6.87 -6.80
CA ALA A 228 -22.34 -5.51 -6.81
C ALA A 228 -22.78 -5.07 -8.21
N ASN A 229 -22.00 -5.40 -9.24
CA ASN A 229 -22.35 -5.10 -10.63
C ASN A 229 -23.57 -5.89 -11.13
N GLU A 230 -23.76 -7.13 -10.67
CA GLU A 230 -24.93 -7.96 -10.98
C GLU A 230 -26.20 -7.40 -10.33
N ILE A 231 -26.13 -7.01 -9.05
CA ILE A 231 -27.22 -6.35 -8.34
C ILE A 231 -27.61 -5.05 -9.05
N GLU A 232 -26.64 -4.20 -9.35
CA GLU A 232 -26.87 -2.91 -10.01
C GLU A 232 -27.54 -3.09 -11.37
N ARG A 233 -27.09 -4.06 -12.18
CA ARG A 233 -27.72 -4.40 -13.45
C ARG A 233 -29.14 -4.93 -13.28
N GLY A 234 -29.37 -5.80 -12.30
CA GLY A 234 -30.72 -6.31 -12.04
C GLY A 234 -31.70 -5.20 -11.65
N ILE A 235 -31.24 -4.19 -10.89
CA ILE A 235 -32.04 -3.00 -10.59
C ILE A 235 -32.29 -2.15 -11.85
N GLU A 236 -31.29 -2.00 -12.72
CA GLU A 236 -31.43 -1.29 -14.01
C GLU A 236 -32.45 -1.98 -14.94
N ASP A 237 -32.48 -3.32 -14.97
CA ASP A 237 -33.30 -4.11 -15.89
C ASP A 237 -34.73 -4.39 -15.34
N TYR A 238 -34.87 -4.61 -14.02
CA TYR A 238 -36.12 -5.05 -13.38
C TYR A 238 -36.69 -4.04 -12.36
N GLY A 239 -36.03 -2.91 -12.14
CA GLY A 239 -36.48 -1.84 -11.24
C GLY A 239 -36.05 -2.02 -9.77
N PRO A 240 -36.44 -1.08 -8.89
CA PRO A 240 -35.93 -1.00 -7.52
C PRO A 240 -36.35 -2.16 -6.60
N GLY A 241 -37.37 -2.95 -6.99
CA GLY A 241 -37.82 -4.14 -6.26
C GLY A 241 -36.98 -5.39 -6.53
N TYR A 242 -35.93 -5.32 -7.35
CA TYR A 242 -35.10 -6.46 -7.68
C TYR A 242 -34.36 -7.01 -6.44
N VAL A 243 -34.59 -8.28 -6.13
CA VAL A 243 -33.86 -9.02 -5.09
C VAL A 243 -32.87 -9.95 -5.77
N HIS A 244 -31.59 -9.72 -5.55
CA HIS A 244 -30.53 -10.58 -6.09
C HIS A 244 -30.49 -11.90 -5.35
N GLN A 245 -30.75 -13.00 -6.06
CA GLN A 245 -30.52 -14.35 -5.58
C GLN A 245 -29.13 -14.81 -6.01
N GLU A 246 -28.32 -15.27 -5.06
CA GLU A 246 -27.05 -15.91 -5.39
C GLU A 246 -27.35 -17.16 -6.23
N CYS A 247 -26.67 -17.33 -7.36
CA CYS A 247 -26.86 -18.48 -8.23
C CYS A 247 -26.37 -19.75 -7.51
N CYS A 248 -27.29 -20.53 -6.95
CA CYS A 248 -27.04 -21.82 -6.31
C CYS A 248 -26.85 -22.91 -7.38
N ILE A 249 -25.78 -22.87 -8.16
CA ILE A 249 -25.38 -24.05 -8.93
C ILE A 249 -24.58 -24.94 -7.98
N MET A 250 -25.24 -25.97 -7.44
CA MET A 250 -24.59 -27.12 -6.81
C MET A 250 -23.92 -28.01 -7.87
#